data_AF-A0A1Q6EI00-F1
#
_entry.id   AF-A0A1Q6EI00-F1
#
_cell.length_a   1.000
_cell.length_b   1.000
_cell.length_c   1.000
_cell.angle_alpha   90.00
_cell.angle_beta   90.00
_cell.angle_gamma   90.00
#
_symmetry.space_group_name_H-M   'P 1'
#
loop_
_entity.id
_entity.type
_entity.pdbx_description
1 polymer ?
#
loop_
_entity_poly.entity_id
_entity_poly.type
_entity_poly.pdbx_seq_one_letter_code
_entity_poly.pdbx_strand_id
1 'polypeptide(L)'
;MPDATITAAIAALIPEGEGRRDVLTAEGVEALMARYPYFPLPAAVMLRDAGNGLSRDGRKKMLRHVARTATSTVVLATLLDEGDEPFYPDEQVSTPSTESAIDTFLSTYGNGGEDDEVLNRLIFNPTPDYAQLLAREEQQNLPPMSAGDGDSHDDLLNRFIIRQKQQEGSAPQDEPQRIPATTVENRHSDEAAAAQQQDTSLLSESLAKIFIRQHQYERAYEIISQLSLKYPEKSVYFADQMRFLRKVINNRRHSDAKRP
;
A
#
# COMPACT_ATOMS: atom_id res chain seq x y z
N MET A 1 -16.02 -15.72 48.86
CA MET A 1 -17.26 -16.22 48.24
C MET A 1 -17.05 -17.69 47.90
N PRO A 2 -18.01 -18.60 48.14
CA PRO A 2 -17.84 -19.99 47.73
C PRO A 2 -17.78 -20.06 46.20
N ASP A 3 -16.75 -20.71 45.64
CA ASP A 3 -16.52 -20.82 44.18
C ASP A 3 -17.75 -21.28 43.40
N ALA A 4 -18.56 -22.17 43.98
CA ALA A 4 -19.82 -22.64 43.40
C ALA A 4 -20.84 -21.52 43.11
N THR A 5 -20.82 -20.43 43.89
CA THR A 5 -21.73 -19.28 43.73
C THR A 5 -21.34 -18.46 42.51
N ILE A 6 -20.04 -18.35 42.24
CA ILE A 6 -19.50 -17.61 41.09
C ILE A 6 -19.80 -18.38 39.81
N THR A 7 -19.56 -19.70 39.81
CA THR A 7 -19.84 -20.55 38.65
C THR A 7 -21.33 -20.57 38.30
N ALA A 8 -22.21 -20.66 39.30
CA ALA A 8 -23.67 -20.61 39.09
C ALA A 8 -24.15 -19.24 38.57
N ALA A 9 -23.58 -18.13 39.09
CA ALA A 9 -23.91 -16.80 38.60
C ALA A 9 -23.47 -16.58 37.15
N ILE A 10 -22.30 -17.09 36.75
CA ILE A 10 -21.81 -17.01 35.37
C ILE A 10 -22.65 -17.89 34.44
N ALA A 11 -23.01 -19.10 34.87
CA ALA A 11 -23.86 -20.00 34.09
C ALA A 11 -25.26 -19.39 33.82
N ALA A 12 -25.77 -18.55 34.73
CA ALA A 12 -27.03 -17.82 34.54
C ALA A 12 -26.98 -16.72 33.45
N LEU A 13 -25.79 -16.30 32.99
CA LEU A 13 -25.64 -15.32 31.90
C LEU A 13 -25.69 -15.96 30.49
N ILE A 14 -25.64 -17.29 30.39
CA ILE A 14 -25.72 -18.00 29.10
C ILE A 14 -27.17 -17.93 28.59
N PRO A 15 -27.43 -17.40 27.37
CA PRO A 15 -28.79 -17.34 26.83
C PRO A 15 -29.37 -18.75 26.67
N GLU A 16 -30.64 -18.91 27.06
CA GLU A 16 -31.38 -20.17 27.18
C GLU A 16 -31.22 -21.08 25.94
N GLY A 17 -30.50 -22.19 26.12
CA GLY A 17 -30.28 -23.23 25.12
C GLY A 17 -29.35 -24.31 25.66
N GLU A 18 -29.95 -25.37 26.21
CA GLU A 18 -29.31 -26.65 26.60
C GLU A 18 -28.24 -26.62 27.70
N GLY A 19 -28.66 -26.58 28.97
CA GLY A 19 -27.77 -26.94 30.08
C GLY A 19 -28.40 -26.79 31.47
N ARG A 20 -27.99 -27.64 32.43
CA ARG A 20 -28.25 -27.40 33.85
C ARG A 20 -27.66 -26.05 34.23
N ARG A 21 -28.46 -25.17 34.83
CA ARG A 21 -28.11 -23.78 35.25
C ARG A 21 -26.89 -23.66 36.18
N ASP A 22 -26.31 -24.78 36.59
CA ASP A 22 -25.21 -24.85 37.54
C ASP A 22 -23.89 -25.27 36.90
N VAL A 23 -23.88 -25.70 35.62
CA VAL A 23 -22.69 -26.25 34.96
C VAL A 23 -22.25 -25.34 33.82
N LEU A 24 -21.02 -24.84 33.93
CA LEU A 24 -20.37 -24.06 32.89
C LEU A 24 -19.82 -24.99 31.79
N THR A 25 -20.36 -24.90 30.58
CA THR A 25 -19.89 -25.70 29.41
C THR A 25 -18.90 -24.89 28.58
N ALA A 26 -18.00 -25.57 27.84
CA ALA A 26 -17.01 -24.90 27.00
C ALA A 26 -17.68 -24.04 25.92
N GLU A 27 -18.72 -24.57 25.26
CA GLU A 27 -19.51 -23.87 24.24
C GLU A 27 -20.22 -22.64 24.81
N GLY A 28 -20.78 -22.76 26.02
CA GLY A 28 -21.41 -21.63 26.71
C GLY A 28 -20.43 -20.51 27.03
N VAL A 29 -19.19 -20.85 27.38
CA VAL A 29 -18.14 -19.84 27.59
C VAL A 29 -17.70 -19.21 26.27
N GLU A 30 -17.57 -19.96 25.20
CA GLU A 30 -17.26 -19.40 23.87
C GLU A 30 -18.34 -18.42 23.41
N ALA A 31 -19.62 -18.76 23.60
CA ALA A 31 -20.73 -17.84 23.31
C ALA A 31 -20.68 -16.56 24.17
N LEU A 32 -20.33 -16.68 25.46
CA LEU A 32 -20.14 -15.52 26.34
C LEU A 32 -18.94 -14.68 25.93
N MET A 33 -17.83 -15.28 25.50
CA MET A 33 -16.65 -14.57 24.99
C MET A 33 -16.96 -13.78 23.72
N ALA A 34 -17.76 -14.35 22.81
CA ALA A 34 -18.21 -13.67 21.60
C ALA A 34 -19.17 -12.51 21.91
N ARG A 35 -20.09 -12.68 22.87
CA ARG A 35 -21.07 -11.67 23.25
C ARG A 35 -20.49 -10.56 24.13
N TYR A 36 -19.54 -10.90 25.00
CA TYR A 36 -18.93 -10.00 25.98
C TYR A 36 -17.39 -10.07 25.92
N PRO A 37 -16.75 -9.43 24.92
CA PRO A 37 -15.29 -9.48 24.75
C PRO A 37 -14.48 -8.92 25.93
N TYR A 38 -15.10 -8.09 26.76
CA TYR A 38 -14.48 -7.48 27.94
C TYR A 38 -14.58 -8.35 29.21
N PHE A 39 -15.22 -9.52 29.14
CA PHE A 39 -15.50 -10.34 30.31
C PHE A 39 -14.58 -11.59 30.33
N PRO A 40 -13.44 -11.56 31.06
CA PRO A 40 -12.48 -12.66 31.09
C PRO A 40 -12.83 -13.74 32.13
N LEU A 41 -13.72 -13.45 33.09
CA LEU A 41 -13.98 -14.32 34.24
C LEU A 41 -14.51 -15.72 33.87
N PRO A 42 -15.44 -15.89 32.91
CA PRO A 42 -15.90 -17.22 32.51
C PRO A 42 -14.76 -18.06 31.94
N ALA A 43 -13.88 -17.44 31.16
CA ALA A 43 -12.72 -18.12 30.59
C ALA A 43 -11.73 -18.55 31.68
N ALA A 44 -11.47 -17.68 32.67
CA ALA A 44 -10.60 -17.98 33.79
C ALA A 44 -11.13 -19.11 34.69
N VAL A 45 -12.44 -19.10 34.99
CA VAL A 45 -13.09 -20.14 35.80
C VAL A 45 -13.05 -21.49 35.06
N MET A 46 -13.36 -21.51 33.76
CA MET A 46 -13.31 -22.74 32.98
C MET A 46 -11.88 -23.30 32.83
N LEU A 47 -10.87 -22.44 32.63
CA LEU A 47 -9.47 -22.86 32.57
C LEU A 47 -8.99 -23.47 33.90
N ARG A 48 -9.49 -22.95 35.03
CA ARG A 48 -9.19 -23.46 36.37
C ARG A 48 -9.88 -24.81 36.61
N ASP A 49 -11.17 -24.90 36.33
CA ASP A 49 -12.00 -26.03 36.73
C ASP A 49 -11.87 -27.23 35.75
N ALA A 50 -11.67 -26.96 34.45
CA ALA A 50 -11.65 -27.98 33.41
C ALA A 50 -10.25 -28.18 32.77
N GLY A 51 -9.17 -27.81 33.48
CA GLY A 51 -7.82 -27.63 32.95
C GLY A 51 -7.28 -28.69 31.97
N ASN A 52 -7.60 -29.98 32.15
CA ASN A 52 -7.16 -31.07 31.26
C ASN A 52 -8.27 -31.67 30.37
N GLY A 53 -9.52 -31.24 30.51
CA GLY A 53 -10.66 -31.75 29.75
C GLY A 53 -10.96 -30.96 28.46
N LEU A 54 -10.31 -29.82 28.25
CA LEU A 54 -10.52 -28.96 27.08
C LEU A 54 -9.64 -29.39 25.90
N SER A 55 -10.18 -29.23 24.69
CA SER A 55 -9.38 -29.28 23.45
C SER A 55 -8.23 -28.27 23.53
N ARG A 56 -7.07 -28.62 22.95
CA ARG A 56 -5.88 -27.74 22.90
C ARG A 56 -6.23 -26.37 22.30
N ASP A 57 -7.09 -26.34 21.29
CA ASP A 57 -7.53 -25.11 20.63
C ASP A 57 -8.45 -24.26 21.53
N GLY A 58 -9.46 -24.88 22.15
CA GLY A 58 -10.35 -24.21 23.10
C GLY A 58 -9.58 -23.62 24.29
N ARG A 59 -8.64 -24.39 24.86
CA ARG A 59 -7.77 -23.89 25.93
C ARG A 59 -6.95 -22.67 25.50
N LYS A 60 -6.37 -22.69 24.28
CA LYS A 60 -5.61 -21.55 23.73
C LYS A 60 -6.47 -20.30 23.56
N LYS A 61 -7.67 -20.43 22.98
CA LYS A 61 -8.62 -19.31 22.81
C LYS A 61 -8.96 -18.64 24.14
N MET A 62 -9.19 -19.44 25.17
CA MET A 62 -9.54 -18.96 26.51
C MET A 62 -8.34 -18.31 27.21
N LEU A 63 -7.14 -18.89 27.08
CA LEU A 63 -5.89 -18.30 27.58
C LEU A 63 -5.61 -16.94 26.95
N ARG A 64 -5.76 -16.83 25.62
CA ARG A 64 -5.65 -15.55 24.88
C ARG A 64 -6.64 -14.52 25.40
N HIS A 65 -7.89 -14.93 25.64
CA HIS A 65 -8.92 -14.03 26.14
C HIS A 65 -8.61 -13.50 27.54
N VAL A 66 -8.10 -14.35 28.43
CA VAL A 66 -7.64 -13.92 29.77
C VAL A 66 -6.39 -13.04 29.66
N ALA A 67 -5.45 -13.38 28.78
CA ALA A 67 -4.21 -12.64 28.57
C ALA A 67 -4.46 -11.17 28.16
N ARG A 68 -5.54 -10.87 27.41
CA ARG A 68 -5.93 -9.48 27.08
C ARG A 68 -6.12 -8.58 28.29
N THR A 69 -6.43 -9.16 29.44
CA THR A 69 -6.66 -8.42 30.69
C THR A 69 -5.46 -8.43 31.63
N ALA A 70 -4.37 -9.11 31.25
CA ALA A 70 -3.17 -9.17 32.06
C ALA A 70 -2.48 -7.79 32.10
N THR A 71 -2.19 -7.34 33.32
CA THR A 71 -1.54 -6.05 33.58
C THR A 71 -0.02 -6.13 33.60
N SER A 72 0.54 -7.34 33.67
CA SER A 72 1.99 -7.59 33.80
C SER A 72 2.50 -8.45 32.65
N THR A 73 3.67 -8.07 32.13
CA THR A 73 4.39 -8.82 31.09
C THR A 73 4.80 -10.21 31.54
N VAL A 74 5.10 -10.38 32.84
CA VAL A 74 5.39 -11.69 33.42
C VAL A 74 4.16 -12.59 33.36
N VAL A 75 2.98 -12.05 33.70
CA VAL A 75 1.72 -12.81 33.63
C VAL A 75 1.38 -13.15 32.19
N LEU A 76 1.58 -12.22 31.25
CA LEU A 76 1.42 -12.48 29.82
C LEU A 76 2.33 -13.61 29.34
N ALA A 77 3.61 -13.58 29.68
CA ALA A 77 4.58 -14.61 29.31
C ALA A 77 4.30 -15.98 29.95
N THR A 78 3.58 -16.02 31.07
CA THR A 78 3.13 -17.29 31.68
C THR A 78 1.87 -17.86 31.02
N LEU A 79 1.05 -17.00 30.41
CA LEU A 79 -0.24 -17.38 29.83
C LEU A 79 -0.15 -17.68 28.33
N LEU A 80 0.78 -17.03 27.63
CA LEU A 80 1.03 -17.17 26.19
C LEU A 80 2.37 -17.87 25.95
N ASP A 81 2.41 -18.78 24.99
CA ASP A 81 3.65 -19.45 24.56
C ASP A 81 4.26 -18.70 23.36
N GLU A 82 5.58 -18.71 23.16
CA GLU A 82 6.22 -17.94 22.07
C GLU A 82 5.82 -18.40 20.66
N GLY A 83 5.20 -19.59 20.56
CA GLY A 83 4.63 -20.12 19.32
C GLY A 83 3.14 -19.81 19.12
N ASP A 84 2.52 -18.98 19.96
CA ASP A 84 1.15 -18.54 19.74
C ASP A 84 1.11 -17.44 18.66
N GLU A 85 0.34 -17.71 17.60
CA GLU A 85 -0.15 -16.82 16.52
C GLU A 85 -0.30 -15.34 16.93
N PRO A 86 -0.23 -14.41 15.95
CA PRO A 86 -0.07 -12.99 16.20
C PRO A 86 -1.12 -12.41 17.16
N PHE A 87 -0.69 -11.40 17.91
CA PHE A 87 -1.52 -10.67 18.89
C PHE A 87 -2.82 -10.11 18.29
N TYR A 88 -2.81 -9.84 16.99
CA TYR A 88 -3.97 -9.40 16.24
C TYR A 88 -4.72 -10.59 15.68
N PRO A 89 -6.07 -10.58 15.72
CA PRO A 89 -6.84 -11.60 15.02
C PRO A 89 -6.38 -11.67 13.57
N ASP A 90 -6.36 -12.87 12.98
CA ASP A 90 -6.13 -13.00 11.55
C ASP A 90 -7.08 -12.04 10.86
N GLU A 91 -6.49 -11.05 10.20
CA GLU A 91 -7.24 -10.08 9.43
C GLU A 91 -8.05 -10.92 8.46
N GLN A 92 -9.36 -10.95 8.62
CA GLN A 92 -10.24 -11.47 7.60
C GLN A 92 -10.16 -10.45 6.46
N VAL A 93 -9.04 -10.47 5.73
CA VAL A 93 -8.90 -9.85 4.42
C VAL A 93 -9.87 -10.59 3.52
N SER A 94 -11.15 -10.25 3.64
CA SER A 94 -12.08 -10.38 2.56
C SER A 94 -11.56 -9.41 1.51
N THR A 95 -10.68 -9.89 0.64
CA THR A 95 -10.37 -9.17 -0.58
C THR A 95 -11.67 -9.21 -1.38
N PRO A 96 -12.39 -8.07 -1.50
CA PRO A 96 -13.62 -8.08 -2.28
C PRO A 96 -13.29 -8.58 -3.68
N SER A 97 -14.19 -9.38 -4.26
CA SER A 97 -14.03 -9.82 -5.63
C SER A 97 -13.90 -8.61 -6.56
N THR A 98 -13.25 -8.79 -7.71
CA THR A 98 -13.11 -7.71 -8.69
C THR A 98 -14.47 -7.12 -9.08
N GLU A 99 -15.51 -7.96 -9.19
CA GLU A 99 -16.88 -7.52 -9.45
C GLU A 99 -17.46 -6.71 -8.28
N SER A 100 -17.29 -7.15 -7.03
CA SER A 100 -17.72 -6.40 -5.84
C SER A 100 -17.02 -5.05 -5.72
N ALA A 101 -15.74 -4.97 -6.06
CA ALA A 101 -15.00 -3.71 -6.07
C ALA A 101 -15.53 -2.76 -7.17
N ILE A 102 -15.81 -3.29 -8.36
CA ILE A 102 -16.39 -2.51 -9.46
C ILE A 102 -17.79 -2.02 -9.09
N ASP A 103 -18.65 -2.86 -8.52
CA ASP A 103 -20.01 -2.49 -8.14
C ASP A 103 -20.02 -1.45 -7.01
N THR A 104 -19.13 -1.60 -6.03
CA THR A 104 -18.95 -0.60 -4.95
C THR A 104 -18.45 0.71 -5.52
N PHE A 105 -17.52 0.67 -6.48
CA PHE A 105 -17.01 1.85 -7.15
C PHE A 105 -18.08 2.56 -8.00
N LEU A 106 -18.82 1.83 -8.83
CA LEU A 106 -19.88 2.40 -9.67
C LEU A 106 -21.06 2.92 -8.85
N SER A 107 -21.38 2.31 -7.70
CA SER A 107 -22.41 2.84 -6.80
C SER A 107 -21.96 4.09 -6.04
N THR A 108 -20.68 4.16 -5.67
CA THR A 108 -20.13 5.32 -4.93
C THR A 108 -19.81 6.50 -5.84
N TYR A 109 -19.27 6.25 -7.04
CA TYR A 109 -18.73 7.27 -7.96
C TYR A 109 -19.47 7.34 -9.30
N GLY A 110 -20.40 6.45 -9.61
CA GLY A 110 -21.11 6.44 -10.91
C GLY A 110 -22.21 7.49 -11.05
N ASN A 111 -22.49 8.28 -10.01
CA ASN A 111 -23.62 9.21 -9.98
C ASN A 111 -23.28 10.66 -10.42
N GLY A 112 -22.10 10.94 -10.97
CA GLY A 112 -21.85 12.24 -11.60
C GLY A 112 -21.74 13.42 -10.61
N GLY A 113 -21.40 13.15 -9.35
CA GLY A 113 -21.47 14.11 -8.25
C GLY A 113 -20.18 14.92 -8.05
N GLU A 114 -20.16 15.75 -7.00
CA GLU A 114 -18.97 16.52 -6.56
C GLU A 114 -17.74 15.62 -6.32
N ASP A 115 -17.98 14.33 -6.02
CA ASP A 115 -16.95 13.30 -5.83
C ASP A 115 -16.13 13.01 -7.11
N ASP A 116 -16.66 13.29 -8.30
CA ASP A 116 -15.95 13.08 -9.58
C ASP A 116 -14.79 14.08 -9.75
N GLU A 117 -14.93 15.29 -9.22
CA GLU A 117 -13.87 16.29 -9.25
C GLU A 117 -12.74 15.92 -8.28
N VAL A 118 -13.10 15.39 -7.11
CA VAL A 118 -12.17 14.87 -6.11
C VAL A 118 -11.45 13.63 -6.64
N LEU A 119 -12.18 12.74 -7.33
CA LEU A 119 -11.64 11.55 -7.95
C LEU A 119 -10.70 11.90 -9.11
N ASN A 120 -11.10 12.81 -9.99
CA ASN A 120 -10.23 13.33 -11.05
C ASN A 120 -8.95 13.95 -10.47
N ARG A 121 -9.06 14.67 -9.34
CA ARG A 121 -7.90 15.22 -8.64
C ARG A 121 -7.00 14.11 -8.08
N LEU A 122 -7.54 13.07 -7.45
CA LEU A 122 -6.75 11.97 -6.88
C LEU A 122 -6.12 11.06 -7.94
N ILE A 123 -6.80 10.82 -9.06
CA ILE A 123 -6.33 9.93 -10.13
C ILE A 123 -5.33 10.64 -11.04
N PHE A 124 -5.59 11.90 -11.42
CA PHE A 124 -4.81 12.62 -12.42
C PHE A 124 -3.86 13.68 -11.84
N ASN A 125 -4.01 14.08 -10.57
CA ASN A 125 -3.09 14.98 -9.88
C ASN A 125 -2.91 14.61 -8.39
N PRO A 126 -2.30 13.44 -8.09
CA PRO A 126 -2.24 12.88 -6.73
C PRO A 126 -1.36 13.67 -5.76
N THR A 127 -0.50 14.56 -6.26
CA THR A 127 0.34 15.40 -5.42
C THR A 127 -0.49 16.57 -4.89
N PRO A 128 -0.56 16.80 -3.56
CA PRO A 128 -1.01 18.10 -3.09
C PRO A 128 -0.10 19.13 -3.73
N ASP A 129 -0.66 20.25 -4.18
CA ASP A 129 0.00 21.25 -5.00
C ASP A 129 1.08 21.98 -4.20
N TYR A 130 2.17 21.27 -3.93
CA TYR A 130 3.27 21.70 -3.08
C TYR A 130 4.00 22.87 -3.74
N ALA A 131 4.01 22.89 -5.07
CA ALA A 131 4.45 24.04 -5.86
C ALA A 131 3.58 25.29 -5.58
N GLN A 132 2.25 25.16 -5.56
CA GLN A 132 1.38 26.27 -5.16
C GLN A 132 1.53 26.66 -3.69
N LEU A 133 1.75 25.70 -2.80
CA LEU A 133 1.96 25.96 -1.37
C LEU A 133 3.25 26.74 -1.14
N LEU A 134 4.36 26.31 -1.73
CA LEU A 134 5.65 27.02 -1.74
C LEU A 134 5.49 28.43 -2.33
N ALA A 135 4.82 28.56 -3.48
CA ALA A 135 4.60 29.86 -4.10
C ALA A 135 3.77 30.82 -3.22
N ARG A 136 2.81 30.28 -2.46
CA ARG A 136 1.99 31.05 -1.51
C ARG A 136 2.77 31.44 -0.25
N GLU A 137 3.56 30.52 0.30
CA GLU A 137 4.44 30.80 1.45
C GLU A 137 5.51 31.83 1.09
N GLU A 138 6.13 31.73 -0.09
CA GLU A 138 7.09 32.72 -0.60
C GLU A 138 6.45 34.10 -0.82
N GLN A 139 5.16 34.19 -1.12
CA GLN A 139 4.45 35.47 -1.20
C GLN A 139 4.14 36.05 0.19
N GLN A 140 3.80 35.19 1.16
CA GLN A 140 3.49 35.62 2.52
C GLN A 140 4.74 35.98 3.33
N ASN A 141 5.87 35.31 3.08
CA ASN A 141 7.14 35.51 3.79
C ASN A 141 8.04 36.58 3.14
N LEU A 142 7.49 37.46 2.30
CA LEU A 142 8.27 38.60 1.80
C LEU A 142 8.61 39.56 2.94
N PRO A 143 9.86 40.02 3.06
CA PRO A 143 10.21 41.02 4.06
C PRO A 143 9.39 42.29 3.82
N PRO A 144 8.91 42.95 4.89
CA PRO A 144 8.19 44.21 4.76
C PRO A 144 9.09 45.25 4.08
N MET A 145 8.52 46.07 3.20
CA MET A 145 9.22 47.25 2.68
C MET A 145 9.54 48.17 3.86
N SER A 146 10.76 48.08 4.38
CA SER A 146 11.25 49.01 5.39
C SER A 146 11.18 50.41 4.79
N ALA A 147 10.34 51.28 5.37
CA ALA A 147 10.15 52.66 4.93
C ALA A 147 11.23 53.60 5.51
N GLY A 148 12.41 53.08 5.83
CA GLY A 148 13.55 53.83 6.34
C GLY A 148 14.69 53.87 5.34
N ASP A 149 15.23 55.06 5.08
CA ASP A 149 16.46 55.33 4.31
C ASP A 149 17.73 54.82 5.05
N GLY A 150 17.70 53.59 5.56
CA GLY A 150 18.84 52.94 6.18
C GLY A 150 19.72 52.27 5.13
N ASP A 151 21.03 52.54 5.16
CA ASP A 151 22.03 51.85 4.33
C ASP A 151 22.54 50.57 5.03
N SER A 152 21.74 50.00 5.94
CA SER A 152 22.09 48.80 6.68
C SER A 152 22.15 47.60 5.73
N HIS A 153 23.02 46.63 6.05
CA HIS A 153 23.19 45.42 5.25
C HIS A 153 21.85 44.70 4.99
N ASP A 154 20.98 44.68 6.00
CA ASP A 154 19.67 44.04 5.93
C ASP A 154 18.71 44.76 4.96
N ASP A 155 18.80 46.08 4.85
CA ASP A 155 17.96 46.87 3.92
C ASP A 155 18.38 46.65 2.47
N LEU A 156 19.69 46.51 2.22
CA LEU A 156 20.24 46.18 0.90
C LEU A 156 19.84 44.76 0.47
N LEU A 157 19.86 43.79 1.40
CA LEU A 157 19.41 42.42 1.15
C LEU A 157 17.90 42.36 0.84
N ASN A 158 17.07 43.04 1.64
CA ASN A 158 15.63 43.10 1.41
C ASN A 158 15.28 43.70 0.05
N ARG A 159 15.97 44.80 -0.34
CA ARG A 159 15.78 45.42 -1.66
C ARG A 159 16.23 44.51 -2.81
N PHE A 160 17.30 43.73 -2.60
CA PHE A 160 17.80 42.76 -3.58
C PHE A 160 16.79 41.62 -3.81
N ILE A 161 16.27 41.02 -2.73
CA ILE A 161 15.27 39.94 -2.78
C ILE A 161 13.99 40.40 -3.53
N ILE A 162 13.51 41.61 -3.24
CA ILE A 162 12.32 42.18 -3.89
C ILE A 162 12.56 42.48 -5.38
N ARG A 163 13.75 42.99 -5.73
CA ARG A 163 14.12 43.28 -7.12
C ARG A 163 14.27 42.02 -7.96
N GLN A 164 14.87 40.96 -7.43
CA GLN A 164 15.02 39.69 -8.13
C GLN A 164 13.64 39.08 -8.43
N LYS A 165 12.73 39.10 -7.46
CA LYS A 165 11.35 38.62 -7.64
C LYS A 165 10.55 39.39 -8.70
N GLN A 166 10.75 40.70 -8.80
CA GLN A 166 10.11 41.52 -9.84
C GLN A 166 10.68 41.27 -11.24
N GLN A 167 11.95 40.83 -11.34
CA GLN A 167 12.57 40.44 -12.61
C GLN A 167 12.21 39.01 -13.03
N GLU A 168 12.02 38.10 -12.07
CA GLU A 168 11.46 36.76 -12.28
C GLU A 168 9.93 36.78 -12.37
N GLY A 169 9.39 37.74 -13.12
CA GLY A 169 7.95 37.84 -13.37
C GLY A 169 7.42 36.56 -14.00
N SER A 170 6.43 35.95 -13.33
CA SER A 170 5.60 34.83 -13.80
C SER A 170 6.37 33.56 -14.20
N ALA A 171 6.37 32.56 -13.31
CA ALA A 171 6.68 31.20 -13.68
C ALA A 171 5.89 30.81 -14.94
N PRO A 172 6.53 30.28 -16.00
CA PRO A 172 5.82 29.84 -17.18
C PRO A 172 4.88 28.69 -16.81
N GLN A 173 3.59 28.89 -17.02
CA GLN A 173 2.68 27.79 -17.32
C GLN A 173 3.04 27.30 -18.73
N ASP A 174 4.08 26.46 -18.82
CA ASP A 174 4.37 25.74 -20.06
C ASP A 174 4.02 24.27 -19.89
N GLU A 175 3.22 23.79 -20.85
CA GLU A 175 2.92 22.39 -21.11
C GLU A 175 4.18 21.50 -21.00
N PRO A 176 4.03 20.22 -20.60
CA PRO A 176 5.16 19.34 -20.31
C PRO A 176 5.97 19.00 -21.57
N GLN A 177 7.03 19.77 -21.82
CA GLN A 177 8.09 19.36 -22.72
C GLN A 177 9.06 18.42 -22.01
N ARG A 178 8.99 17.14 -22.41
CA ARG A 178 9.96 16.07 -22.11
C ARG A 178 11.40 16.52 -22.39
N ILE A 179 12.32 16.20 -21.47
CA ILE A 179 13.62 15.48 -21.65
C ILE A 179 14.45 15.51 -20.32
N PRO A 180 15.53 14.73 -20.14
CA PRO A 180 15.56 13.37 -19.63
C PRO A 180 16.27 13.27 -18.26
N ALA A 181 16.13 12.11 -17.61
CA ALA A 181 16.76 11.80 -16.33
C ALA A 181 18.30 11.74 -16.42
N THR A 182 18.99 12.48 -15.54
CA THR A 182 20.37 12.21 -15.17
C THR A 182 20.51 12.08 -13.66
N THR A 183 20.73 10.83 -13.24
CA THR A 183 21.67 10.38 -12.21
C THR A 183 21.72 11.13 -10.89
N VAL A 184 21.13 10.52 -9.85
CA VAL A 184 21.61 10.68 -8.47
C VAL A 184 22.08 9.30 -8.00
N GLU A 185 23.41 9.15 -7.91
CA GLU A 185 24.07 8.05 -7.24
C GLU A 185 23.69 8.07 -5.75
N ASN A 186 23.06 6.99 -5.27
CA ASN A 186 23.04 6.71 -3.84
C ASN A 186 23.62 5.31 -3.61
N ARG A 187 24.81 5.31 -3.01
CA ARG A 187 25.54 4.12 -2.58
C ARG A 187 24.78 3.49 -1.44
N HIS A 188 24.21 2.29 -1.62
CA HIS A 188 24.09 1.23 -0.61
C HIS A 188 23.53 -0.04 -1.26
N SER A 189 24.23 -1.17 -1.03
CA SER A 189 23.78 -2.57 -1.15
C SER A 189 23.86 -3.23 -2.53
N ASP A 190 24.92 -4.05 -2.74
CA ASP A 190 25.17 -4.86 -3.93
C ASP A 190 24.10 -5.96 -4.23
N GLU A 191 23.12 -6.18 -3.35
CA GLU A 191 21.98 -7.08 -3.62
C GLU A 191 20.86 -6.42 -4.44
N ALA A 192 20.72 -5.09 -4.38
CA ALA A 192 19.63 -4.36 -5.04
C ALA A 192 19.90 -4.09 -6.54
N ALA A 193 21.17 -4.10 -6.95
CA ALA A 193 21.56 -3.83 -8.33
C ALA A 193 21.08 -4.94 -9.30
N ALA A 194 21.09 -6.21 -8.87
CA ALA A 194 20.61 -7.31 -9.69
C ALA A 194 19.08 -7.26 -9.88
N ALA A 195 18.33 -6.93 -8.81
CA ALA A 195 16.88 -6.78 -8.87
C ALA A 195 16.46 -5.58 -9.75
N GLN A 196 17.10 -4.42 -9.59
CA GLN A 196 16.83 -3.24 -10.41
C GLN A 196 17.19 -3.45 -11.89
N GLN A 197 18.26 -4.18 -12.18
CA GLN A 197 18.61 -4.55 -13.56
C GLN A 197 17.62 -5.55 -14.15
N GLN A 198 17.08 -6.49 -13.36
CA GLN A 198 16.01 -7.39 -13.81
C GLN A 198 14.71 -6.64 -14.07
N ASP A 199 14.33 -5.68 -13.23
CA ASP A 199 13.11 -4.88 -13.40
C ASP A 199 13.16 -4.01 -14.66
N THR A 200 14.30 -3.35 -14.92
CA THR A 200 14.47 -2.59 -16.18
C THR A 200 14.44 -3.50 -17.42
N SER A 201 14.89 -4.75 -17.29
CA SER A 201 14.79 -5.78 -18.34
C SER A 201 13.34 -6.16 -18.63
N LEU A 202 12.57 -6.47 -17.58
CA LEU A 202 11.17 -6.87 -17.69
C LEU A 202 10.32 -5.75 -18.30
N LEU A 203 10.57 -4.51 -17.87
CA LEU A 203 9.92 -3.32 -18.42
C LEU A 203 10.28 -3.14 -19.91
N SER A 204 11.55 -3.31 -20.28
CA SER A 204 12.00 -3.17 -21.68
C SER A 204 11.45 -4.28 -22.59
N GLU A 205 11.35 -5.52 -22.10
CA GLU A 205 10.74 -6.63 -22.86
C GLU A 205 9.23 -6.42 -23.04
N SER A 206 8.54 -5.99 -21.99
CA SER A 206 7.10 -5.64 -22.07
C SER A 206 6.86 -4.52 -23.08
N LEU A 207 7.70 -3.49 -23.07
CA LEU A 207 7.64 -2.37 -24.00
C LEU A 207 7.84 -2.84 -25.45
N ALA A 208 8.81 -3.72 -25.70
CA ALA A 208 8.99 -4.32 -27.02
C ALA A 208 7.73 -5.09 -27.48
N LYS A 209 7.12 -5.90 -26.60
CA LYS A 209 5.87 -6.63 -26.91
C LYS A 209 4.71 -5.69 -27.26
N ILE A 210 4.59 -4.56 -26.57
CA ILE A 210 3.58 -3.53 -26.88
C ILE A 210 3.82 -2.96 -28.28
N PHE A 211 5.07 -2.64 -28.66
CA PHE A 211 5.34 -2.13 -30.00
C PHE A 211 5.07 -3.15 -31.11
N ILE A 212 5.29 -4.43 -30.85
CA ILE A 212 4.91 -5.51 -31.80
C ILE A 212 3.39 -5.52 -32.00
N ARG A 213 2.62 -5.41 -30.91
CA ARG A 213 1.15 -5.32 -30.95
C ARG A 213 0.66 -4.07 -31.68
N GLN A 214 1.36 -2.94 -31.52
CA GLN A 214 1.07 -1.69 -32.21
C GLN A 214 1.57 -1.64 -33.66
N HIS A 215 2.08 -2.76 -34.21
CA HIS A 215 2.68 -2.86 -35.54
C HIS A 215 3.89 -1.93 -35.77
N GLN A 216 4.54 -1.44 -34.72
CA GLN A 216 5.76 -0.62 -34.79
C GLN A 216 7.01 -1.52 -34.72
N TYR A 217 7.21 -2.33 -35.76
CA TYR A 217 8.23 -3.39 -35.76
C TYR A 217 9.68 -2.87 -35.74
N GLU A 218 9.96 -1.71 -36.33
CA GLU A 218 11.31 -1.11 -36.34
C GLU A 218 11.76 -0.73 -34.92
N ARG A 219 10.89 -0.07 -34.16
CA ARG A 219 11.16 0.29 -32.75
C ARG A 219 11.26 -0.94 -31.86
N ALA A 220 10.41 -1.94 -32.08
CA ALA A 220 10.52 -3.21 -31.36
C ALA A 220 11.88 -3.89 -31.64
N TYR A 221 12.37 -3.83 -32.89
CA TYR A 221 13.66 -4.41 -33.27
C TYR A 221 14.84 -3.73 -32.55
N GLU A 222 14.84 -2.40 -32.48
CA GLU A 222 15.87 -1.64 -31.75
C GLU A 222 15.94 -2.02 -30.27
N ILE A 223 14.78 -2.12 -29.60
CA ILE A 223 14.71 -2.47 -28.18
C ILE A 223 15.20 -3.90 -27.94
N ILE A 224 14.76 -4.86 -28.76
CA ILE A 224 15.22 -6.25 -28.63
C ILE A 224 16.73 -6.37 -28.92
N SER A 225 17.26 -5.59 -29.86
CA SER A 225 18.71 -5.54 -30.13
C SER A 225 19.49 -5.01 -28.92
N GLN A 226 19.02 -3.93 -28.28
CA GLN A 226 19.64 -3.41 -27.06
C GLN A 226 19.57 -4.43 -25.92
N LEU A 227 18.46 -5.15 -25.81
CA LEU A 227 18.26 -6.16 -24.78
C LEU A 227 19.20 -7.37 -24.97
N SER A 228 19.46 -7.77 -26.22
CA SER A 228 20.42 -8.84 -26.53
C SER A 228 21.85 -8.53 -26.10
N LEU A 229 22.25 -7.26 -26.16
CA LEU A 229 23.59 -6.82 -25.73
C LEU A 229 23.72 -6.87 -24.21
N LYS A 230 22.63 -6.60 -23.49
CA LYS A 230 22.61 -6.65 -22.02
C LYS A 230 22.53 -8.07 -21.47
N TYR A 231 21.90 -9.01 -22.18
CA TYR A 231 21.63 -10.36 -21.69
C TYR A 231 22.10 -11.45 -22.69
N PRO A 232 23.41 -11.74 -22.75
CA PRO A 232 23.95 -12.73 -23.69
C PRO A 232 23.46 -14.16 -23.42
N GLU A 233 23.04 -14.46 -22.19
CA GLU A 233 22.50 -15.78 -21.81
C GLU A 233 21.24 -16.17 -22.59
N LYS A 234 20.40 -15.18 -22.94
CA LYS A 234 19.18 -15.39 -23.73
C LYS A 234 19.38 -15.08 -25.23
N SER A 235 20.62 -15.09 -25.72
CA SER A 235 20.96 -14.71 -27.09
C SER A 235 20.17 -15.46 -28.17
N VAL A 236 19.91 -16.77 -27.99
CA VAL A 236 19.13 -17.59 -28.93
C VAL A 236 17.69 -17.08 -29.07
N TYR A 237 17.03 -16.77 -27.94
CA TYR A 237 15.67 -16.25 -27.93
C TYR A 237 15.56 -14.90 -28.65
N PHE A 238 16.49 -13.98 -28.36
CA PHE A 238 16.50 -12.68 -29.03
C PHE A 238 16.81 -12.79 -30.52
N ALA A 239 17.69 -13.72 -30.93
CA ALA A 239 17.97 -13.98 -32.33
C ALA A 239 16.71 -14.38 -33.10
N ASP A 240 15.89 -15.27 -32.52
CA ASP A 240 14.63 -15.67 -33.16
C ASP A 240 13.60 -14.54 -33.22
N GLN A 241 13.48 -13.72 -32.16
CA GLN A 241 12.63 -12.53 -32.18
C GLN A 241 13.07 -11.51 -33.24
N MET A 242 14.37 -11.24 -33.35
CA MET A 242 14.92 -10.35 -34.36
C MET A 242 14.68 -10.87 -35.78
N ARG A 243 14.82 -12.18 -36.00
CA ARG A 243 14.51 -12.82 -37.30
C ARG A 243 13.04 -12.68 -37.67
N PHE A 244 12.14 -12.89 -36.69
CA PHE A 244 10.71 -12.69 -36.89
C PHE A 244 10.40 -11.24 -37.27
N LEU A 245 10.88 -10.27 -36.50
CA LEU A 245 10.64 -8.86 -36.75
C LEU A 245 11.18 -8.42 -38.12
N ARG A 246 12.39 -8.84 -38.48
CA ARG A 246 12.99 -8.55 -39.79
C ARG A 246 12.16 -9.11 -40.94
N LYS A 247 11.61 -10.32 -40.79
CA LYS A 247 10.73 -10.93 -41.80
C LYS A 247 9.42 -10.14 -41.95
N VAL A 248 8.82 -9.72 -40.84
CA VAL A 248 7.57 -8.95 -40.85
C VAL A 248 7.78 -7.55 -41.45
N ILE A 249 8.88 -6.87 -41.10
CA ILE A 249 9.26 -5.58 -41.68
C ILE A 249 9.42 -5.69 -43.19
N ASN A 250 10.15 -6.69 -43.67
CA ASN A 250 10.34 -6.89 -45.11
C ASN A 250 9.01 -7.19 -45.81
N ASN A 251 8.16 -8.04 -45.24
CA ASN A 251 6.84 -8.32 -45.80
C ASN A 251 5.98 -7.05 -45.89
N ARG A 252 5.95 -6.24 -44.84
CA ARG A 252 5.22 -4.96 -44.83
C ARG A 252 5.74 -4.00 -45.90
N ARG A 253 7.07 -3.85 -46.04
CA ARG A 253 7.67 -3.02 -47.09
C ARG A 253 7.29 -3.50 -48.50
N HIS A 254 7.23 -4.81 -48.72
CA HIS A 254 6.78 -5.38 -49.99
C HIS A 254 5.27 -5.26 -50.22
N SER A 255 4.43 -5.33 -49.17
CA SER A 255 2.99 -5.12 -49.30
C SER A 255 2.63 -3.67 -49.60
N ASP A 256 3.34 -2.73 -48.97
CA ASP A 256 3.13 -1.30 -49.19
C ASP A 256 3.56 -0.90 -50.61
N ALA A 257 4.64 -1.49 -51.13
CA ALA A 257 5.09 -1.29 -52.52
C ALA A 257 4.15 -1.89 -53.59
N LYS A 258 3.22 -2.78 -53.21
CA LYS A 258 2.30 -3.46 -54.14
C LYS A 258 0.86 -2.89 -54.11
N ARG A 259 0.60 -1.89 -53.27
CA ARG A 259 -0.67 -1.13 -53.28
C ARG A 259 -0.54 0.02 -54.30
N PRO A 260 -1.31 0.01 -55.41
CA PRO A 260 -1.35 1.13 -56.37
C PRO A 260 -2.09 2.34 -55.79
#